data_AF-A0A940Z843-F1
#
_entry.id   AF-A0A940Z843-F1
#
_cell.length_a   1.000
_cell.length_b   1.000
_cell.length_c   1.000
_cell.angle_alpha   90.00
_cell.angle_beta   90.00
_cell.angle_gamma   90.00
#
_symmetry.space_group_name_H-M   'P 1'
#
loop_
_entity.id
_entity.type
_entity.pdbx_description
1 polymer ?
#
loop_
_entity_poly.entity_id
_entity_poly.type
_entity_poly.pdbx_seq_one_letter_code
_entity_poly.pdbx_strand_id
1 'polypeptide(L)' 'EASSDKTIDFDSLKIKYLKLVPIDVTGKIKPYLNNNRLMVKDVKVPQGKHRLQLSIAYASGEKTMMEIVLNVDK' A
#
# COMPACT_ATOMS: atom_id res chain seq x y z
N GLU A 1 -15.55 11.77 -0.58
CA GLU A 1 -14.64 12.76 0.04
C GLU A 1 -14.34 12.30 1.45
N ALA A 2 -13.09 12.43 1.93
CA ALA A 2 -12.77 12.10 3.32
C ALA A 2 -13.45 13.11 4.24
N SER A 3 -14.26 12.63 5.19
CA SER A 3 -14.83 13.46 6.25
C SER A 3 -13.68 14.19 6.96
N SER A 4 -13.81 15.51 7.11
CA SER A 4 -12.84 16.43 7.68
C SER A 4 -12.37 16.09 9.11
N ASP A 5 -13.00 15.10 9.75
CA ASP A 5 -12.82 14.80 11.16
C ASP A 5 -11.99 13.53 11.41
N LYS A 6 -11.52 12.85 10.35
CA LYS A 6 -10.75 11.60 10.50
C LYS A 6 -9.29 11.76 10.10
N THR A 7 -8.42 11.75 11.10
CA THR A 7 -6.95 11.73 10.91
C THR A 7 -6.48 10.33 10.51
N ILE A 8 -5.66 10.24 9.46
CA ILE A 8 -5.05 8.99 9.03
C ILE A 8 -3.84 8.67 9.92
N ASP A 9 -3.76 7.44 10.41
CA ASP A 9 -2.56 6.91 11.08
C ASP A 9 -1.64 6.26 10.03
N PHE A 10 -0.60 6.97 9.61
CA PHE A 10 0.35 6.46 8.61
C PHE A 10 1.22 5.30 9.13
N ASP A 11 1.37 5.13 10.44
CA ASP A 11 2.11 4.00 11.00
C ASP A 11 1.34 2.69 10.91
N SER A 12 0.00 2.76 10.80
CA SER A 12 -0.88 1.62 10.57
C SER A 12 -0.81 1.04 9.15
N LEU A 13 -0.14 1.71 8.21
CA LEU A 13 -0.01 1.27 6.82
C LEU A 13 0.61 -0.14 6.76
N LYS A 14 -0.11 -1.07 6.13
CA LYS A 14 0.39 -2.41 5.80
C LYS A 14 0.20 -2.68 4.32
N ILE A 15 1.20 -3.32 3.72
CA ILE A 15 1.18 -3.68 2.31
C ILE A 15 1.61 -5.14 2.16
N LYS A 16 0.73 -5.93 1.56
CA LYS A 16 0.96 -7.35 1.27
C LYS A 16 0.98 -7.59 -0.21
N TYR A 17 1.93 -8.38 -0.67
CA TYR A 17 1.94 -8.91 -2.02
C TYR A 17 1.19 -10.25 -2.06
N LEU A 18 0.06 -10.28 -2.75
CA LEU A 18 -0.86 -11.40 -2.80
C LEU A 18 -0.41 -12.45 -3.83
N LYS A 19 0.57 -13.26 -3.43
CA LYS A 19 0.89 -14.56 -4.06
C LYS A 19 0.11 -15.68 -3.36
N LEU A 20 0.34 -16.94 -3.77
CA LEU A 20 -0.23 -18.13 -3.09
C LEU A 20 -0.05 -18.06 -1.57
N VAL A 21 1.13 -17.62 -1.12
CA VAL A 21 1.38 -17.20 0.25
C VAL A 21 1.58 -15.68 0.25
N PRO A 22 0.73 -14.91 0.96
CA PRO A 22 0.89 -13.46 1.05
C PRO A 22 2.22 -13.07 1.68
N ILE A 23 2.95 -12.16 1.04
CA ILE A 23 4.25 -11.67 1.52
C ILE A 23 4.06 -10.26 2.06
N ASP A 24 4.42 -10.02 3.31
CA ASP A 24 4.47 -8.67 3.87
C ASP A 24 5.66 -7.91 3.27
N VAL A 25 5.37 -6.81 2.59
CA VAL A 25 6.37 -5.92 1.96
C VAL A 25 6.36 -4.53 2.60
N THR A 26 5.63 -4.34 3.71
CA THR A 26 5.46 -3.07 4.40
C THR A 26 6.80 -2.42 4.72
N GLY A 27 7.74 -3.17 5.32
CA GLY A 27 9.07 -2.65 5.67
C GLY A 27 9.89 -2.16 4.47
N LYS A 28 9.67 -2.72 3.28
CA LYS A 28 10.34 -2.30 2.04
C LYS A 28 9.71 -1.06 1.44
N ILE A 29 8.41 -0.86 1.61
CA ILE A 29 7.66 0.22 0.96
C ILE A 29 7.53 1.45 1.87
N LYS A 30 7.44 1.26 3.18
CA LYS A 30 7.26 2.33 4.19
C LYS A 30 8.28 3.48 4.06
N PRO A 31 9.58 3.25 3.75
CA PRO A 31 10.53 4.33 3.54
C PRO A 31 10.21 5.28 2.38
N TYR A 32 9.34 4.87 1.45
CA TYR A 32 8.94 5.67 0.29
C TYR A 32 7.63 6.45 0.50
N LEU A 33 7.08 6.43 1.73
CA LEU A 33 5.95 7.26 2.12
C LEU A 33 6.45 8.66 2.48
N ASN A 34 6.04 9.67 1.72
CA ASN A 34 6.36 11.07 1.98
C ASN A 34 5.15 11.94 1.68
N ASN A 35 4.82 12.88 2.57
CA ASN A 35 3.70 13.83 2.43
C ASN A 35 2.40 13.13 1.98
N ASN A 36 2.08 12.02 2.65
CA ASN A 36 0.87 11.21 2.39
C ASN A 36 0.82 10.55 1.00
N ARG A 37 1.98 10.42 0.34
CA ARG A 37 2.12 9.80 -0.97
C ARG A 37 3.17 8.70 -0.93
N LEU A 38 2.85 7.56 -1.50
CA LEU A 38 3.82 6.50 -1.78
C LEU A 38 4.42 6.74 -3.16
N MET A 39 5.71 7.08 -3.20
CA MET A 39 6.42 7.30 -4.46
C MET A 39 7.76 6.58 -4.44
N VAL A 40 7.88 5.57 -5.28
CA VAL A 40 9.13 4.83 -5.50
C VAL A 40 9.64 5.16 -6.89
N LYS A 41 10.86 5.68 -6.98
CA LYS A 41 11.53 5.97 -8.26
C LYS A 41 12.35 4.76 -8.72
N ASP A 42 12.49 4.61 -10.02
CA ASP A 42 13.38 3.62 -10.66
C ASP A 42 13.15 2.17 -10.22
N VAL A 43 11.90 1.79 -9.95
CA VAL A 43 11.55 0.42 -9.57
C VAL A 43 11.58 -0.49 -10.79
N LYS A 44 12.36 -1.55 -10.70
CA LYS A 44 12.24 -2.70 -11.59
C LYS A 44 11.17 -3.65 -11.06
N VAL A 45 9.99 -3.61 -11.67
CA VAL A 45 8.94 -4.60 -11.43
C VAL A 45 9.07 -5.70 -12.49
N PRO A 46 9.11 -6.99 -12.11
CA PRO A 46 9.09 -8.07 -13.08
C PRO A 46 7.86 -7.99 -13.99
N GLN A 47 7.96 -8.55 -15.20
CA GLN A 47 6.80 -8.66 -16.08
C GLN A 47 5.73 -9.57 -15.47
N GLY A 48 4.46 -9.23 -15.73
CA GLY A 48 3.30 -10.01 -15.32
C GLY A 48 2.33 -9.26 -14.42
N LYS A 49 1.45 -10.03 -13.77
CA LYS A 49 0.36 -9.52 -12.93
C LYS A 49 0.73 -9.57 -11.45
N HIS A 50 0.75 -8.41 -10.82
CA HIS A 50 1.07 -8.26 -9.41
C HIS A 50 -0.13 -7.72 -8.63
N ARG A 51 -0.65 -8.51 -7.68
CA ARG A 51 -1.74 -8.09 -6.78
C ARG A 51 -1.18 -7.64 -5.45
N LEU A 52 -1.46 -6.41 -5.07
CA LEU A 52 -1.08 -5.83 -3.78
C LEU A 52 -2.34 -5.58 -2.97
N GLN A 53 -2.31 -5.88 -1.68
CA GLN A 53 -3.32 -5.47 -0.72
C GLN A 53 -2.71 -4.42 0.19
N LEU A 54 -3.39 -3.29 0.29
CA LEU A 54 -3.04 -2.20 1.18
C LEU A 54 -4.11 -2.10 2.25
N SER A 55 -3.68 -1.91 3.50
CA SER A 55 -4.59 -1.53 4.58
C SER A 55 -4.02 -0.38 5.35
N ILE A 56 -4.86 0.59 5.69
CA ILE A 56 -4.49 1.75 6.51
C ILE A 56 -5.67 2.11 7.42
N ALA A 57 -5.37 2.56 8.62
CA ALA A 57 -6.34 2.95 9.62
C ALA A 57 -6.43 4.47 9.77
N TYR A 58 -7.59 4.93 10.22
CA TYR A 58 -7.71 6.22 10.89
C TYR A 58 -7.25 6.08 12.35
N ALA A 59 -6.87 7.19 12.97
CA ALA A 59 -6.52 7.25 14.39
C ALA A 59 -7.66 6.77 15.32
N SER A 60 -8.91 6.89 14.86
CA SER A 60 -10.12 6.37 15.52
C SER A 60 -10.28 4.84 15.42
N GLY A 61 -9.42 4.15 14.65
CA GLY A 61 -9.34 2.69 14.60
C GLY A 61 -10.02 2.03 13.40
N GLU A 62 -10.85 2.75 12.65
CA GLU A 62 -11.46 2.21 11.42
C GLU A 62 -10.40 1.97 10.35
N LYS A 63 -10.51 0.83 9.69
CA LYS A 63 -9.54 0.40 8.67
C LYS A 63 -10.15 0.47 7.29
N THR A 64 -9.37 1.01 6.36
CA THR A 64 -9.63 0.92 4.93
C THR A 64 -8.72 -0.14 4.35
N MET A 65 -9.27 -0.96 3.45
CA MET A 65 -8.53 -1.96 2.70
C MET A 65 -8.76 -1.75 1.21
N MET A 66 -7.70 -1.84 0.43
CA MET A 66 -7.73 -1.70 -1.02
C MET A 66 -6.86 -2.79 -1.65
N GLU A 67 -7.30 -3.32 -2.79
CA GLU A 67 -6.45 -4.14 -3.64
C GLU A 67 -6.08 -3.39 -4.91
N ILE A 68 -4.81 -3.45 -5.26
CA ILE A 68 -4.26 -2.87 -6.48
C ILE A 68 -3.71 -3.99 -7.34
N VAL A 69 -4.07 -3.97 -8.62
CA VAL A 69 -3.51 -4.89 -9.62
C VAL A 69 -2.60 -4.09 -10.54
N LEU A 70 -1.31 -4.44 -10.52
CA LEU A 70 -0.33 -3.92 -11.46
C LEU A 70 -0.16 -4.95 -12.59
N ASN A 71 -0.42 -4.55 -13.82
CA ASN A 71 -0.06 -5.34 -14.99
C ASN A 71 1.19 -4.68 -15.60
N VAL A 72 2.28 -5.42 -15.65
CA VAL A 72 3.56 -4.96 -16.21
C VAL A 72 3.76 -5.70 -17.53
N ASP A 73 3.49 -4.99 -18.62
CA ASP A 73 3.65 -5.48 -19.99
C ASP A 73 5.08 -5.23 -20.50
N LYS A 74 5.40 -5.80 -21.67
CA LYS A 74 6.72 -5.66 -22.31
C LYS A 74 6.93 -4.30 -22.92
#